data_AF-A0AA37WT54-F1
#
_entry.id   AF-A0AA37WT54-F1
#
_cell.length_a   1.000
_cell.length_b   1.000
_cell.length_c   1.000
_cell.angle_alpha   90.00
_cell.angle_beta   90.00
_cell.angle_gamma   90.00
#
_symmetry.space_group_name_H-M   'P 1'
#
loop_
_entity.id
_entity.type
_entity.pdbx_description
1 polymer ?
#
loop_
_entity_poly.entity_id
_entity_poly.type
_entity_poly.pdbx_seq_one_letter_code
_entity_poly.pdbx_strand_id
1 'polypeptide(L)'
;MDVADPRLTVAYARVSSHDQKSDLDRQVARIAEWAAASGIRIDRYVREIGSGLNDRRKQLASLLSDPKVGTIVVEHRDRLAQFGVGQVEQVLVSADRSLIVIDPGEVEDDLVRDMIDLMTCMSARLYGKRSARNRALRAAEALRA
;
A
#
# COMPACT_ATOMS: atom_id res chain seq x y z
N MET A 1 -23.92 -10.36 28.20
CA MET A 1 -22.61 -10.83 27.74
C MET A 1 -22.59 -10.60 26.25
N ASP A 2 -21.88 -9.57 25.81
CA ASP A 2 -21.81 -9.17 24.41
C ASP A 2 -21.00 -10.24 23.67
N VAL A 3 -21.67 -11.12 22.92
CA VAL A 3 -20.98 -12.03 22.00
C VAL A 3 -20.51 -11.12 20.88
N ALA A 4 -19.27 -10.65 20.98
CA ALA A 4 -18.65 -9.84 19.94
C ALA A 4 -18.86 -10.53 18.59
N ASP A 5 -19.56 -9.86 17.68
CA ASP A 5 -19.78 -10.32 16.31
C ASP A 5 -18.41 -10.71 15.72
N PRO A 6 -18.22 -11.94 15.19
CA PRO A 6 -16.92 -12.37 14.71
C PRO A 6 -16.37 -11.37 13.70
N ARG A 7 -15.28 -10.70 14.09
CA ARG A 7 -14.63 -9.71 13.23
C ARG A 7 -14.10 -10.40 11.97
N LEU A 8 -14.28 -9.74 10.83
CA LEU A 8 -13.93 -10.27 9.52
C LEU A 8 -12.42 -10.42 9.35
N THR A 9 -12.00 -11.51 8.71
CA THR A 9 -10.64 -11.71 8.23
C THR A 9 -10.60 -11.38 6.74
N VAL A 10 -9.77 -10.41 6.37
CA VAL A 10 -9.70 -9.88 5.01
C VAL A 10 -8.29 -10.04 4.46
N ALA A 11 -8.18 -10.70 3.31
CA ALA A 11 -6.95 -10.74 2.54
C ALA A 11 -6.80 -9.47 1.72
N TYR A 12 -5.65 -8.83 1.76
CA TYR A 12 -5.32 -7.64 0.98
C TYR A 12 -4.13 -7.92 0.06
N ALA A 13 -4.33 -7.73 -1.24
CA ALA A 13 -3.35 -7.94 -2.29
C ALA A 13 -3.15 -6.65 -3.08
N ARG A 14 -1.88 -6.38 -3.44
CA ARG A 14 -1.46 -5.13 -4.11
C ARG A 14 -0.36 -5.39 -5.11
N VAL A 15 -0.47 -4.74 -6.27
CA VAL A 15 0.64 -4.56 -7.23
C VAL A 15 0.79 -3.10 -7.61
N SER A 16 1.98 -2.68 -8.06
CA SER A 16 2.26 -1.26 -8.32
C SER A 16 1.66 -0.74 -9.61
N SER A 17 1.47 -1.60 -10.61
CA SER A 17 1.01 -1.22 -11.96
C SER A 17 -0.03 -2.19 -12.54
N HIS A 18 -0.76 -1.72 -13.55
CA HIS A 18 -1.76 -2.54 -14.24
C HIS A 18 -1.14 -3.72 -15.00
N ASP A 19 0.12 -3.59 -15.45
CA ASP A 19 0.84 -4.66 -16.15
C ASP A 19 1.12 -5.87 -15.25
N GLN A 20 1.08 -5.68 -13.93
CA GLN A 20 1.26 -6.73 -12.91
C GLN A 20 -0.08 -7.36 -12.48
N LYS A 21 -1.18 -7.11 -13.18
CA LYS A 21 -2.50 -7.66 -12.82
C LYS A 21 -2.51 -9.19 -12.71
N SER A 22 -1.76 -9.89 -13.56
CA SER A 22 -1.63 -11.35 -13.48
C SER A 22 -0.95 -11.80 -12.18
N ASP A 23 0.00 -11.01 -11.67
CA ASP A 23 0.65 -11.29 -10.40
C ASP A 23 -0.27 -11.02 -9.21
N LEU A 24 -1.14 -10.01 -9.30
CA LEU A 24 -2.18 -9.75 -8.30
C LEU A 24 -3.10 -10.96 -8.09
N ASP A 25 -3.49 -11.64 -9.17
CA ASP A 25 -4.31 -12.85 -9.09
C ASP A 25 -3.53 -14.03 -8.49
N ARG A 26 -2.25 -14.18 -8.83
CA ARG A 26 -1.37 -15.19 -8.23
C ARG A 26 -1.15 -14.96 -6.73
N GLN A 27 -0.96 -13.71 -6.32
CA GLN A 27 -0.85 -13.32 -4.92
C GLN A 27 -2.11 -13.70 -4.14
N VAL A 28 -3.30 -13.41 -4.68
CA VAL A 28 -4.56 -13.83 -4.06
C VAL A 28 -4.64 -15.36 -3.93
N ALA A 29 -4.21 -16.11 -4.95
CA ALA A 29 -4.19 -17.57 -4.90
C ALA A 29 -3.25 -18.09 -3.80
N ARG A 30 -2.02 -17.54 -3.69
CA ARG A 30 -1.06 -17.92 -2.63
C ARG A 30 -1.59 -17.62 -1.23
N ILE A 31 -2.25 -16.47 -1.04
CA ILE A 31 -2.93 -16.15 0.24
C ILE A 31 -4.03 -17.17 0.53
N ALA A 32 -4.83 -17.55 -0.46
CA ALA A 32 -5.91 -18.53 -0.30
C ALA A 32 -5.38 -19.92 0.06
N GLU A 33 -4.31 -20.37 -0.59
CA GLU A 33 -3.63 -21.64 -0.30
C GLU A 33 -3.07 -21.65 1.12
N TRP A 34 -2.38 -20.58 1.53
CA TRP A 34 -1.88 -20.45 2.89
C TRP A 34 -3.01 -20.45 3.93
N ALA A 35 -4.12 -19.74 3.66
CA ALA A 35 -5.25 -19.68 4.55
C ALA A 35 -5.91 -21.06 4.72
N ALA A 36 -6.06 -21.81 3.63
CA ALA A 36 -6.56 -23.18 3.65
C ALA A 36 -5.64 -24.10 4.46
N ALA A 37 -4.32 -24.00 4.28
CA ALA A 37 -3.33 -24.78 5.02
C ALA A 37 -3.30 -24.43 6.52
N SER A 38 -3.55 -23.16 6.86
CA SER A 38 -3.53 -22.65 8.24
C SER A 38 -4.87 -22.81 8.97
N GLY A 39 -5.91 -23.29 8.29
CA GLY A 39 -7.27 -23.39 8.84
C GLY A 39 -7.93 -22.02 9.08
N ILE A 40 -7.42 -20.95 8.46
CA ILE A 40 -7.96 -19.59 8.59
C ILE A 40 -8.97 -19.35 7.48
N ARG A 41 -10.19 -18.93 7.86
CA ARG A 41 -11.20 -18.50 6.89
C ARG A 41 -10.93 -17.05 6.47
N ILE A 42 -10.86 -16.80 5.17
CA ILE A 42 -10.87 -15.45 4.61
C ILE A 42 -12.31 -15.09 4.21
N ASP A 43 -12.86 -14.03 4.79
CA ASP A 43 -14.23 -13.56 4.50
C ASP A 43 -14.29 -12.68 3.24
N ARG A 44 -13.20 -11.97 2.93
CA ARG A 44 -13.12 -11.05 1.79
C ARG A 44 -11.70 -10.97 1.23
N TYR A 45 -11.59 -10.89 -0.09
CA TYR A 45 -10.34 -10.58 -0.80
C TYR A 45 -10.43 -9.17 -1.38
N VAL A 46 -9.53 -8.30 -0.97
CA VAL A 46 -9.40 -6.93 -1.46
C VAL A 46 -8.17 -6.86 -2.38
N ARG A 47 -8.38 -6.33 -3.57
CA ARG A 47 -7.35 -6.19 -4.61
C ARG A 47 -7.17 -4.71 -4.92
N GLU A 48 -5.93 -4.24 -4.97
CA GLU A 48 -5.63 -2.85 -5.31
C GLU A 48 -4.43 -2.74 -6.25
N ILE A 49 -4.50 -1.81 -7.20
CA ILE A 49 -3.39 -1.47 -8.09
C ILE A 49 -2.93 -0.06 -7.72
N GLY A 50 -1.67 0.06 -7.30
CA GLY A 50 -1.03 1.31 -6.93
C GLY A 50 0.28 1.09 -6.18
N SER A 51 1.19 2.06 -6.29
CA SER A 51 2.48 2.07 -5.59
C SER A 51 2.33 1.91 -4.08
N GLY A 52 3.29 1.22 -3.45
CA GLY A 52 3.38 1.09 -1.99
C GLY A 52 3.66 2.42 -1.29
N LEU A 53 4.11 3.44 -2.03
CA LEU A 53 4.33 4.81 -1.56
C LEU A 53 3.07 5.68 -1.53
N ASN A 54 1.98 5.25 -2.17
CA ASN A 54 0.74 6.02 -2.23
C ASN A 54 -0.09 5.81 -0.94
N ASP A 55 -0.15 6.81 -0.07
CA ASP A 55 -0.94 6.78 1.16
C ASP A 55 -2.45 7.02 0.95
N ARG A 56 -2.88 7.39 -0.27
CA ARG A 56 -4.28 7.66 -0.64
C ARG A 56 -4.97 6.51 -1.36
N ARG A 57 -4.44 5.30 -1.21
CA ARG A 57 -5.01 4.06 -1.73
C ARG A 57 -6.40 3.82 -1.15
N LYS A 58 -7.42 3.80 -2.01
CA LYS A 58 -8.83 3.82 -1.60
C LYS A 58 -9.25 2.51 -0.93
N GLN A 59 -8.77 1.37 -1.45
CA GLN A 59 -9.14 0.08 -0.88
C GLN A 59 -8.47 -0.14 0.48
N LEU A 60 -7.18 0.17 0.58
CA LEU A 60 -6.47 0.15 1.86
C LEU A 60 -7.10 1.10 2.89
N ALA A 61 -7.43 2.34 2.51
CA ALA A 61 -8.09 3.28 3.40
C ALA A 61 -9.45 2.74 3.88
N SER A 62 -10.28 2.22 2.97
CA SER A 62 -11.57 1.62 3.32
C SER A 62 -11.41 0.41 4.24
N LEU A 63 -10.39 -0.42 4.04
CA LEU A 63 -10.07 -1.59 4.87
C LEU A 63 -9.68 -1.18 6.29
N LEU A 64 -8.81 -0.17 6.43
CA LEU A 64 -8.33 0.31 7.72
C LEU A 64 -9.42 1.05 8.49
N SER A 65 -10.33 1.75 7.83
CA SER A 65 -11.45 2.47 8.46
C SER A 65 -12.66 1.59 8.80
N ASP A 66 -12.76 0.37 8.27
CA ASP A 66 -13.87 -0.54 8.54
C ASP A 66 -13.69 -1.25 9.91
N PRO A 67 -14.50 -0.93 10.93
CA PRO A 67 -14.35 -1.51 12.27
C PRO A 67 -14.74 -2.99 12.32
N LYS A 68 -15.41 -3.52 11.28
CA LYS A 68 -15.76 -4.94 11.21
C LYS A 68 -14.56 -5.81 10.85
N VAL A 69 -13.51 -5.24 10.27
CA VAL A 69 -12.30 -5.98 9.88
C VAL A 69 -11.41 -6.17 11.09
N GLY A 70 -11.34 -7.40 11.60
CA GLY A 70 -10.52 -7.76 12.76
C GLY A 70 -9.11 -8.15 12.37
N THR A 71 -8.97 -8.91 11.28
CA THR A 71 -7.68 -9.44 10.84
C THR A 71 -7.44 -9.05 9.40
N ILE A 72 -6.27 -8.50 9.11
CA ILE A 72 -5.81 -8.20 7.76
C ILE A 72 -4.70 -9.19 7.43
N VAL A 73 -4.84 -9.93 6.34
CA VAL A 73 -3.82 -10.86 5.85
C VAL A 73 -3.17 -10.27 4.62
N VAL A 74 -1.85 -10.15 4.62
CA VAL A 74 -1.06 -9.74 3.45
C VAL A 74 0.01 -10.78 3.18
N GLU A 75 0.39 -10.92 1.92
CA GLU A 75 1.48 -11.83 1.55
C GLU A 75 2.81 -11.35 2.17
N HIS A 76 3.17 -10.10 1.92
CA HIS A 76 4.40 -9.46 2.37
C HIS A 76 4.13 -8.06 2.93
N ARG A 77 5.07 -7.49 3.71
CA ARG A 77 4.89 -6.16 4.36
C ARG A 77 4.74 -5.03 3.35
N ASP A 78 5.53 -5.04 2.27
CA ASP A 78 5.51 -4.08 1.15
C ASP A 78 4.18 -4.06 0.39
N ARG A 79 3.38 -5.14 0.48
CA ARG A 79 2.03 -5.18 -0.09
C ARG A 79 1.08 -4.25 0.65
N LEU A 80 1.25 -4.13 1.96
CA LEU A 80 0.50 -3.16 2.74
C LEU A 80 0.98 -1.74 2.45
N ALA A 81 2.28 -1.46 2.62
CA ALA A 81 2.89 -0.17 2.32
C ALA A 81 4.42 -0.31 2.25
N GLN A 82 5.07 0.56 1.47
CA GLN A 82 6.54 0.56 1.38
C GLN A 82 7.20 1.03 2.69
N PHE A 83 6.55 1.94 3.42
CA PHE A 83 6.98 2.44 4.72
C PHE A 83 5.77 2.52 5.66
N GLY A 84 6.03 2.63 6.96
CA GLY A 84 4.96 2.89 7.93
C GLY A 84 4.20 1.64 8.41
N VAL A 85 4.53 0.44 7.91
CA VAL A 85 3.82 -0.80 8.25
C VAL A 85 3.83 -1.08 9.75
N GLY A 86 4.96 -0.85 10.42
CA GLY A 86 5.06 -1.04 11.87
C GLY A 86 4.11 -0.12 12.65
N GLN A 87 3.96 1.14 12.23
CA GLN A 87 3.02 2.07 12.86
C GLN A 87 1.56 1.62 12.62
N VAL A 88 1.24 1.17 11.40
CA VAL A 88 -0.10 0.62 11.09
C VAL A 88 -0.40 -0.60 11.96
N GLU A 89 0.57 -1.51 12.11
CA GLU A 89 0.45 -2.69 12.96
C GLU A 89 0.18 -2.31 14.43
N GLN A 90 0.88 -1.32 14.99
CA GLN A 90 0.63 -0.82 16.35
C GLN A 90 -0.77 -0.22 16.51
N VAL A 91 -1.26 0.52 15.51
CA VAL A 91 -2.62 1.10 15.51
C VAL A 91 -3.69 0.02 15.40
N LEU A 92 -3.44 -1.06 14.66
CA LEU A 92 -4.36 -2.21 14.60
C LEU A 92 -4.42 -2.92 15.96
N VAL A 93 -3.27 -3.21 16.57
CA VAL A 93 -3.19 -3.87 17.87
C VAL A 93 -3.91 -3.07 18.96
N SER A 94 -3.76 -1.74 18.98
CA SER A 94 -4.46 -0.90 19.96
C SER A 94 -5.99 -0.88 19.77
N ALA A 95 -6.49 -1.27 18.60
CA ALA A 95 -7.91 -1.43 18.29
C ALA A 95 -8.41 -2.88 18.40
N ASP A 96 -7.61 -3.79 18.99
CA ASP A 96 -7.91 -5.22 19.09
C ASP A 96 -8.04 -5.89 17.70
N ARG A 97 -7.22 -5.43 16.76
CA ARG A 97 -7.13 -5.92 15.37
C ARG A 97 -5.71 -6.44 15.12
N SER A 98 -5.55 -7.31 14.13
CA SER A 98 -4.27 -7.94 13.82
C SER A 98 -3.91 -7.80 12.34
N LEU A 99 -2.60 -7.80 12.08
CA LEU A 99 -2.01 -7.91 10.75
C LEU A 99 -1.25 -9.23 10.71
N ILE A 100 -1.59 -10.10 9.76
CA ILE A 100 -0.86 -11.33 9.48
C ILE A 100 -0.07 -11.13 8.19
N VAL A 101 1.23 -11.42 8.25
CA VAL A 101 2.12 -11.42 7.10
C VAL A 101 2.54 -12.86 6.85
N ILE A 102 2.26 -13.38 5.65
CA ILE A 102 2.46 -14.80 5.29
C ILE A 102 3.95 -15.11 5.11
N ASP A 103 4.65 -14.26 4.37
CA ASP A 103 6.08 -14.37 4.11
C ASP A 103 6.75 -13.02 4.37
N PRO A 104 7.73 -12.94 5.28
CA PRO A 104 8.43 -11.69 5.56
C PRO A 104 9.34 -11.21 4.42
N GLY A 105 9.59 -12.02 3.37
CA GLY A 105 10.44 -11.62 2.24
C GLY A 105 9.87 -10.42 1.47
N GLU A 106 10.73 -9.48 1.06
CA GLU A 106 10.33 -8.40 0.14
C GLU A 106 10.50 -8.86 -1.32
N VAL A 107 9.60 -8.42 -2.20
CA VAL A 107 9.73 -8.68 -3.64
C VAL A 107 10.57 -7.56 -4.26
N GLU A 108 11.80 -7.88 -4.69
CA GLU A 108 12.77 -6.90 -5.23
C GLU A 108 12.19 -5.99 -6.33
N ASP A 109 11.37 -6.53 -7.23
CA ASP A 109 10.80 -5.79 -8.36
C ASP A 109 9.92 -4.60 -7.95
N ASP A 110 9.17 -4.74 -6.86
CA ASP A 110 8.28 -3.67 -6.40
C ASP A 110 9.05 -2.58 -5.67
N LEU A 111 10.09 -2.95 -4.90
CA LEU A 111 11.00 -1.98 -4.28
C LEU A 111 11.71 -1.12 -5.34
N VAL A 112 12.19 -1.75 -6.41
CA VAL A 112 12.83 -1.03 -7.53
C VAL A 112 11.85 -0.07 -8.20
N ARG A 113 10.61 -0.49 -8.44
CA ARG A 113 9.56 0.37 -9.01
C ARG A 113 9.21 1.54 -8.08
N ASP A 114 9.01 1.28 -6.80
CA ASP A 114 8.72 2.34 -5.83
C ASP A 114 9.90 3.32 -5.71
N MET A 115 11.15 2.86 -5.81
CA MET A 115 12.32 3.74 -5.87
C MET A 115 12.36 4.58 -7.15
N ILE A 116 12.02 4.01 -8.31
CA ILE A 116 11.89 4.76 -9.57
C ILE A 116 10.79 5.83 -9.45
N ASP A 117 9.65 5.50 -8.86
CA ASP A 117 8.55 6.44 -8.62
C ASP A 117 8.97 7.58 -7.68
N LEU A 118 9.70 7.25 -6.60
CA LEU A 118 10.26 8.23 -5.68
C LEU A 118 11.24 9.17 -6.38
N MET A 119 12.20 8.62 -7.13
CA MET A 119 13.21 9.39 -7.86
C MET A 119 12.58 10.26 -8.94
N THR A 120 11.55 9.75 -9.62
CA THR A 120 10.77 10.50 -10.62
C THR A 120 10.03 11.66 -9.98
N CYS A 121 9.33 11.42 -8.87
CA CYS A 121 8.64 12.45 -8.11
C CYS A 121 9.61 13.52 -7.60
N MET A 122 10.76 13.12 -7.04
CA MET A 122 11.79 14.03 -6.56
C MET A 122 12.39 14.85 -7.70
N SER A 123 12.68 14.22 -8.84
CA SER A 123 13.16 14.90 -10.04
C SER A 123 12.15 15.92 -10.55
N ALA A 124 10.87 15.54 -10.68
CA ALA A 124 9.81 16.46 -11.10
C ALA A 124 9.68 17.66 -10.15
N ARG A 125 9.77 17.45 -8.83
CA ARG A 125 9.73 18.54 -7.84
C ARG A 125 10.97 19.44 -7.92
N LEU A 126 12.16 18.87 -8.06
CA LEU A 126 13.42 19.62 -8.16
C LEU A 126 13.49 20.44 -9.45
N TYR A 127 13.23 19.81 -10.60
CA TYR A 127 13.28 20.48 -11.89
C TYR A 127 12.09 21.40 -12.13
N GLY A 128 10.91 21.07 -11.60
CA GLY A 128 9.75 21.96 -11.58
C GLY A 128 10.04 23.27 -10.83
N LYS A 129 10.65 23.17 -9.63
CA LYS A 129 11.10 24.35 -8.86
C LYS A 129 12.16 25.16 -9.60
N ARG A 130 13.15 24.51 -10.22
CA ARG A 130 14.18 25.20 -11.04
C ARG A 130 13.56 25.93 -12.23
N SER A 131 12.65 25.29 -12.94
CA SER A 131 11.96 25.86 -14.09
C SER A 131 11.11 27.07 -13.69
N ALA A 132 10.36 27.00 -12.58
CA ALA A 132 9.59 28.12 -12.06
C ALA A 132 10.50 29.30 -11.64
N ARG A 133 11.61 29.03 -10.95
CA ARG A 133 12.60 30.05 -10.57
C ARG A 133 13.17 30.76 -11.80
N ASN A 134 13.56 30.01 -12.83
CA ASN A 134 14.11 30.58 -14.05
C ASN A 134 13.07 31.42 -14.82
N ARG A 135 11.79 31.01 -14.84
CA ARG A 135 10.71 31.84 -15.42
C ARG A 135 10.53 33.14 -14.65
N ALA A 136 10.55 33.11 -13.31
CA ALA A 136 10.43 34.31 -12.49
C ALA A 136 11.61 35.28 -12.69
N LEU A 137 12.84 34.77 -12.78
CA LEU A 137 14.03 35.58 -13.07
C LEU A 137 13.94 36.26 -14.44
N ARG A 138 13.58 35.52 -15.49
CA ARG A 138 13.40 36.09 -16.84
C ARG A 138 12.29 37.15 -16.88
N ALA A 139 11.18 36.94 -16.17
CA ALA A 139 10.11 37.92 -16.07
C ALA A 139 10.56 39.19 -15.35
N ALA A 140 11.35 39.05 -14.27
CA ALA A 140 11.90 40.19 -13.55
C ALA A 140 12.95 40.97 -14.36
N GLU A 141 13.75 40.29 -15.19
CA GLU A 141 14.67 40.93 -16.14
C GLU A 141 13.91 41.68 -17.24
N ALA A 142 12.85 41.09 -17.79
CA ALA A 142 12.02 41.73 -18.82
C ALA A 142 11.25 42.97 -18.32
N LEU A 143 10.94 43.06 -17.04
CA LEU A 143 10.33 44.24 -16.41
C LEU A 143 11.33 45.35 -16.07
N ARG A 144 12.64 45.07 -16.14
CA ARG A 144 13.73 46.01 -15.86
C ARG A 144 14.36 46.58 -17.13
N ALA A 145 13.97 46.08 -18.31
CA ALA A 145 14.37 46.56 -19.62
C ALA A 145 13.27 47.47 -20.20
#